data_AF-W6Z4U3-F1
#
_entry.id   AF-W6Z4U3-F1
#
_cell.length_a   1.000
_cell.length_b   1.000
_cell.length_c   1.000
_cell.angle_alpha   90.00
_cell.angle_beta   90.00
_cell.angle_gamma   90.00
#
_symmetry.space_group_name_H-M   'P 1'
#
loop_
_entity.id
_entity.type
_entity.pdbx_description
1 polymer ?
#
loop_
_entity_poly.entity_id
_entity_poly.type
_entity_poly.pdbx_seq_one_letter_code
_entity_poly.pdbx_strand_id
1 'polypeptide(L)'
;MSEFAFCKSFLSALDARPVKLSSDHIADARQYPAQGAYTLPRLPHPPHPQRPNPKSTDSADASTSASTITVTLKPMKPSTPTVPLSAIDPSKTSVYDLKQQYATQASLSAAKIKILYKKKPVTDSKTLIEVIGNDAGAEVEFGVMVMAGAAAASSSPAAGGTPVTSPPAIAPPTESEKGLASAGESSAGTSAATGAVSGKDIVATDEFWGDLKTFILQRTKDAEEGERLVGVFKAAWEQNK
;
A
#
# COMPACT_ATOMS: atom_id res chain seq x y z
N MET A 1 12.28 24.92 -58.33
CA MET A 1 10.89 24.72 -57.86
C MET A 1 10.70 25.60 -56.64
N SER A 2 9.73 26.52 -56.66
CA SER A 2 9.62 27.61 -55.69
C SER A 2 8.98 27.15 -54.37
N GLU A 3 9.50 27.64 -53.23
CA GLU A 3 8.94 27.42 -51.89
C GLU A 3 7.44 27.73 -51.82
N PHE A 4 6.97 28.70 -52.60
CA PHE A 4 5.57 29.05 -52.72
C PHE A 4 4.69 27.90 -53.25
N ALA A 5 5.17 27.13 -54.24
CA ALA A 5 4.46 25.95 -54.74
C ALA A 5 4.42 24.84 -53.69
N PHE A 6 5.52 24.66 -52.93
CA PHE A 6 5.57 23.74 -51.80
C PHE A 6 4.55 24.13 -50.73
N CYS A 7 4.55 25.38 -50.26
CA CYS A 7 3.61 25.87 -49.25
C CYS A 7 2.14 25.65 -49.65
N LYS A 8 1.79 25.93 -50.91
CA LYS A 8 0.44 25.66 -51.44
C LYS A 8 0.09 24.18 -51.42
N SER A 9 1.00 23.32 -51.88
CA SER A 9 0.77 21.86 -51.88
C SER A 9 0.66 21.29 -50.46
N PHE A 10 1.46 21.81 -49.53
CA PHE A 10 1.48 21.36 -48.14
C PHE A 10 0.21 21.78 -47.40
N LEU A 11 -0.23 23.02 -47.54
CA LEU A 11 -1.49 23.50 -46.95
C LEU A 11 -2.69 22.73 -47.52
N SER A 12 -2.71 22.46 -48.82
CA SER A 12 -3.76 21.62 -49.43
C SER A 12 -3.75 20.19 -48.89
N ALA A 13 -2.58 19.61 -48.62
CA ALA A 13 -2.45 18.29 -48.02
C ALA A 13 -2.82 18.24 -46.53
N LEU A 14 -2.70 19.36 -45.81
CA LEU A 14 -3.16 19.48 -44.42
C LEU A 14 -4.67 19.66 -44.32
N ASP A 15 -5.26 20.46 -45.21
CA ASP A 15 -6.70 20.73 -45.23
C ASP A 15 -7.53 19.48 -45.54
N ALA A 16 -6.97 18.55 -46.32
CA ALA A 16 -7.60 17.26 -46.59
C ALA A 16 -7.62 16.30 -45.39
N ARG A 17 -6.91 16.60 -44.29
CA ARG A 17 -6.85 15.72 -43.12
C ARG A 17 -7.96 16.05 -42.12
N PRO A 18 -8.65 15.04 -41.57
CA PRO A 18 -9.71 15.29 -40.60
C PRO A 18 -9.15 15.92 -39.32
N VAL A 19 -9.75 17.01 -38.86
CA VAL A 19 -9.39 17.72 -37.61
C VAL A 19 -9.67 16.86 -36.36
N LYS A 20 -10.65 15.95 -36.46
CA LYS A 20 -11.04 15.02 -35.39
C LYS A 20 -11.07 13.61 -35.95
N LEU A 21 -10.43 12.68 -35.25
CA LEU A 21 -10.56 11.26 -35.53
C LEU A 21 -11.86 10.75 -34.88
N SER A 22 -12.58 9.85 -35.55
CA SER A 22 -13.77 9.19 -35.00
C SER A 22 -13.38 8.23 -33.86
N SER A 23 -14.32 7.88 -32.98
CA SER A 23 -14.10 6.89 -31.91
C SER A 23 -13.60 5.54 -32.44
N ASP A 24 -14.03 5.19 -33.64
CA ASP A 24 -13.74 3.88 -34.27
C ASP A 24 -12.48 3.93 -35.15
N HIS A 25 -11.73 5.03 -35.12
CA HIS A 25 -10.49 5.15 -35.90
C HIS A 25 -9.39 4.27 -35.31
N ILE A 26 -9.07 3.19 -36.02
CA ILE A 26 -7.95 2.28 -35.71
C ILE A 26 -6.88 2.47 -36.78
N ALA A 27 -5.67 2.84 -36.36
CA ALA A 27 -4.51 2.88 -37.24
C ALA A 27 -3.51 1.80 -36.85
N ASP A 28 -3.10 0.98 -37.82
CA ASP A 28 -2.14 -0.09 -37.63
C ASP A 28 -0.71 0.49 -37.55
N ALA A 29 -0.06 0.26 -36.42
CA ALA A 29 1.29 0.75 -36.16
C ALA A 29 2.33 0.29 -37.19
N ARG A 30 2.06 -0.84 -37.87
CA ARG A 30 2.97 -1.44 -38.86
C ARG A 30 2.92 -0.76 -40.22
N GLN A 31 1.90 0.07 -40.47
CA GLN A 31 1.71 0.78 -41.72
C GLN A 31 2.31 2.18 -41.69
N TYR A 32 2.73 2.66 -40.51
CA TYR A 32 3.43 3.94 -40.43
C TYR A 32 4.82 3.85 -41.09
N PRO A 33 5.19 4.80 -41.95
CA PRO A 33 6.54 4.86 -42.47
C PRO A 33 7.52 5.08 -41.32
N ALA A 34 8.70 4.46 -41.39
CA ALA A 34 9.76 4.63 -40.41
C ALA A 34 10.15 6.12 -40.33
N GLN A 35 9.67 6.82 -39.31
CA GLN A 35 10.06 8.19 -39.04
C GLN A 35 11.46 8.16 -38.44
N GLY A 36 12.40 8.88 -39.07
CA GLY A 36 13.69 9.14 -38.45
C GLY A 36 13.47 9.84 -37.10
N ALA A 37 14.25 9.48 -36.09
CA ALA A 37 14.16 10.15 -34.79
C ALA A 37 14.33 11.66 -34.99
N TYR A 38 13.30 12.45 -34.68
CA TYR A 38 13.39 13.90 -34.69
C TYR A 38 14.24 14.32 -33.49
N THR A 39 15.56 14.23 -33.66
CA THR A 39 16.50 14.72 -32.65
C THR A 39 16.52 16.23 -32.76
N LEU A 40 16.08 16.91 -31.71
CA LEU A 40 16.29 18.33 -31.56
C LEU A 40 17.78 18.65 -31.85
N PRO A 41 18.07 19.75 -32.57
CA PRO A 41 19.44 20.23 -32.69
C PRO A 41 20.09 20.27 -31.30
N ARG A 42 21.30 19.70 -31.18
CA ARG A 42 22.00 19.66 -29.89
C ARG A 42 22.18 21.09 -29.40
N LEU A 43 21.67 21.38 -28.20
CA LEU A 43 21.86 22.67 -27.53
C LEU A 43 23.37 22.97 -27.43
N PRO A 44 23.80 24.23 -27.69
CA PRO A 44 25.19 24.63 -27.45
C PRO A 44 25.55 24.36 -25.99
N HIS A 45 26.77 23.84 -25.76
CA HIS A 45 27.21 23.52 -24.41
C HIS A 45 27.43 24.79 -23.58
N PRO A 46 26.98 24.83 -22.31
CA PRO A 46 26.29 23.77 -21.57
C PRO A 46 24.77 23.72 -21.84
N PRO A 47 24.19 22.52 -22.09
CA PRO A 47 22.81 22.34 -22.56
C PRO A 47 21.72 22.55 -21.48
N HIS A 48 22.09 22.83 -20.24
CA HIS A 48 21.17 23.11 -19.14
C HIS A 48 21.91 23.96 -18.10
N PRO A 49 21.28 24.98 -17.46
CA PRO A 49 21.81 25.52 -16.22
C PRO A 49 22.06 24.37 -15.24
N GLN A 50 23.25 24.32 -14.65
CA GLN A 50 23.58 23.31 -13.64
C GLN A 50 22.51 23.38 -12.56
N ARG A 51 21.89 22.22 -12.27
CA ARG A 51 21.04 22.08 -11.10
C ARG A 51 21.86 22.57 -9.91
N PRO A 52 21.37 23.52 -9.10
CA PRO A 52 22.11 23.96 -7.93
C PRO A 52 22.45 22.71 -7.13
N ASN A 53 23.74 22.54 -6.83
CA ASN A 53 24.20 21.43 -6.01
C ASN A 53 23.39 21.47 -4.72
N PRO A 54 22.81 20.33 -4.26
CA PRO A 54 22.33 20.29 -2.89
C PRO A 54 23.49 20.76 -2.02
N LYS A 55 23.23 21.77 -1.16
CA LYS A 55 24.24 22.28 -0.23
C LYS A 55 24.96 21.08 0.36
N SER A 56 26.27 21.04 0.17
CA SER A 56 27.15 20.12 0.85
C SER A 56 26.92 20.32 2.35
N THR A 57 26.06 19.52 2.95
CA THR A 57 26.26 19.13 4.34
C THR A 57 27.55 18.34 4.31
N ASP A 58 28.59 18.95 4.86
CA ASP A 58 29.84 18.28 5.17
C ASP A 58 29.57 16.86 5.64
N SER A 59 30.40 15.94 5.16
CA SER A 59 30.47 14.59 5.67
C SER A 59 30.98 14.61 7.11
N ALA A 60 30.09 14.98 8.02
CA ALA A 60 30.06 14.55 9.39
C ALA A 60 28.75 13.79 9.51
N ASP A 61 28.85 12.48 9.75
CA ASP A 61 27.83 11.58 10.30
C ASP A 61 26.38 12.09 10.17
N ALA A 62 25.59 11.47 9.27
CA ALA A 62 24.27 11.93 8.84
C ALA A 62 23.21 11.99 9.96
N SER A 63 23.41 12.94 10.86
CA SER A 63 22.45 13.57 11.76
C SER A 63 22.10 14.91 11.11
N THR A 64 21.54 14.83 9.89
CA THR A 64 20.72 15.94 9.39
C THR A 64 19.69 16.19 10.45
N SER A 65 19.61 17.44 10.92
CA SER A 65 18.62 17.96 11.85
C SER A 65 17.21 17.75 11.31
N ALA A 66 16.75 16.50 11.36
CA ALA A 66 15.37 16.15 11.43
C ALA A 66 14.86 16.97 12.60
N SER A 67 13.94 17.89 12.33
CA SER A 67 13.17 18.56 13.36
C SER A 67 12.30 17.51 14.02
N THR A 68 12.95 16.63 14.77
CA THR A 68 12.30 15.54 15.47
C THR A 68 11.59 16.16 16.66
N ILE A 69 10.31 15.85 16.78
CA ILE A 69 9.50 16.32 17.89
C ILE A 69 9.35 15.20 18.90
N THR A 70 9.25 15.58 20.17
CA THR A 70 8.83 14.67 21.23
C THR A 70 7.31 14.74 21.32
N VAL A 71 6.66 13.60 21.08
CA VAL A 71 5.20 13.49 21.09
C VAL A 71 4.75 12.77 22.35
N THR A 72 3.90 13.40 23.15
CA THR A 72 3.36 12.78 24.36
C THR A 72 1.90 12.40 24.14
N LEU A 73 1.60 11.09 24.15
CA LEU A 73 0.25 10.55 23.99
C LEU A 73 -0.42 10.39 25.35
N LYS A 74 -1.28 11.34 25.72
CA LYS A 74 -1.98 11.39 27.02
C LYS A 74 -3.39 10.79 26.92
N PRO A 75 -3.66 9.65 27.57
CA PRO A 75 -4.99 9.07 27.57
C PRO A 75 -5.99 9.90 28.38
N MET A 76 -7.22 9.97 27.88
CA MET A 76 -8.33 10.67 28.55
C MET A 76 -9.01 9.82 29.64
N LYS A 77 -8.74 8.52 29.67
CA LYS A 77 -9.23 7.61 30.70
C LYS A 77 -8.02 7.14 31.53
N PRO A 78 -8.09 7.17 32.87
CA PRO A 78 -6.96 6.79 33.74
C PRO A 78 -6.61 5.29 33.67
N SER A 79 -7.35 4.50 32.87
CA SER A 79 -7.16 3.06 32.73
C SER A 79 -5.97 2.67 31.84
N THR A 80 -5.37 3.61 31.11
CA THR A 80 -4.33 3.34 30.11
C THR A 80 -3.11 4.24 30.34
N PRO A 81 -1.89 3.78 30.02
CA PRO A 81 -0.67 4.55 30.30
C PRO A 81 -0.47 5.71 29.31
N THR A 82 0.19 6.77 29.78
CA THR A 82 0.75 7.84 28.93
C THR A 82 2.00 7.32 28.24
N VAL A 83 2.11 7.54 26.92
CA VAL A 83 3.23 7.04 26.11
C VAL A 83 3.99 8.23 25.53
N PRO A 84 5.23 8.48 25.98
CA PRO A 84 6.12 9.43 25.32
C PRO A 84 6.80 8.75 24.12
N LEU A 85 6.80 9.42 22.98
CA LEU A 85 7.45 9.00 21.75
C LEU A 85 8.47 10.07 21.36
N SER A 86 9.75 9.72 21.50
CA SER A 86 10.86 10.62 21.20
C SER A 86 11.33 10.44 19.76
N ALA A 87 11.99 11.47 19.22
CA ALA A 87 12.65 11.44 17.92
C ALA A 87 11.71 11.17 16.71
N ILE A 88 10.47 11.68 16.73
CA ILE A 88 9.52 11.49 15.62
C ILE A 88 9.72 12.55 14.54
N ASP A 89 9.85 12.13 13.28
CA ASP A 89 9.81 13.01 12.11
C ASP A 89 8.34 13.35 11.76
N PRO A 90 7.89 14.62 11.93
CA PRO A 90 6.51 15.00 11.69
C PRO A 90 6.10 15.00 10.21
N SER A 91 7.05 14.97 9.28
CA SER A 91 6.78 14.97 7.83
C SER A 91 6.50 13.57 7.29
N LYS A 92 7.09 12.54 7.93
CA LYS A 92 6.96 11.14 7.50
C LYS A 92 5.94 10.36 8.32
N THR A 93 5.69 10.79 9.56
CA THR A 93 4.84 10.06 10.49
C THR A 93 3.39 10.49 10.32
N SER A 94 2.49 9.51 10.15
CA SER A 94 1.05 9.73 10.09
C SER A 94 0.40 9.58 11.47
N VAL A 95 -0.83 10.08 11.60
CA VAL A 95 -1.64 9.87 12.82
C VAL A 95 -1.96 8.37 12.99
N TYR A 96 -2.10 7.62 11.91
CA TYR A 96 -2.24 6.16 11.95
C TYR A 96 -1.04 5.48 12.64
N ASP A 97 0.18 5.95 12.39
CA ASP A 97 1.39 5.37 12.98
C ASP A 97 1.43 5.61 14.50
N LEU A 98 1.05 6.81 14.96
CA LEU A 98 0.91 7.09 16.39
C LEU A 98 -0.15 6.20 17.04
N LYS A 99 -1.25 5.96 16.32
CA LYS A 99 -2.36 5.10 16.78
C LYS A 99 -1.91 3.65 16.90
N GLN A 100 -1.11 3.17 15.97
CA GLN A 100 -0.54 1.82 15.98
C GLN A 100 0.52 1.64 17.07
N GLN A 101 1.39 2.63 17.27
CA GLN A 101 2.40 2.62 18.34
C GLN A 101 1.73 2.62 19.72
N TYR A 102 0.71 3.45 19.92
CA TYR A 102 -0.07 3.45 21.16
C TYR A 102 -0.83 2.13 21.38
N ALA A 103 -1.44 1.58 20.33
CA ALA A 103 -2.13 0.30 20.37
C ALA A 103 -1.20 -0.84 20.81
N THR A 104 0.03 -0.86 20.28
CA THR A 104 1.05 -1.86 20.62
C THR A 104 1.52 -1.73 22.06
N GLN A 105 1.82 -0.52 22.52
CA GLN A 105 2.31 -0.30 23.88
C GLN A 105 1.23 -0.46 24.96
N ALA A 106 -0.01 -0.07 24.66
CA ALA A 106 -1.13 -0.22 25.58
C ALA A 106 -1.84 -1.59 25.45
N SER A 107 -1.42 -2.45 24.51
CA SER A 107 -2.07 -3.73 24.19
C SER A 107 -3.58 -3.59 23.89
N LEU A 108 -3.94 -2.58 23.11
CA LEU A 108 -5.32 -2.25 22.72
C LEU A 108 -5.51 -2.40 21.22
N SER A 109 -6.72 -2.68 20.78
CA SER A 109 -7.05 -2.69 19.34
C SER A 109 -7.05 -1.27 18.78
N ALA A 110 -6.28 -1.04 17.70
CA ALA A 110 -6.23 0.25 17.00
C ALA A 110 -7.61 0.75 16.57
N ALA A 111 -8.54 -0.12 16.19
CA ALA A 111 -9.90 0.26 15.80
C ALA A 111 -10.69 0.97 16.92
N LYS A 112 -10.33 0.75 18.18
CA LYS A 112 -11.00 1.33 19.36
C LYS A 112 -10.33 2.61 19.86
N ILE A 113 -9.30 3.10 19.18
CA ILE A 113 -8.51 4.27 19.58
C ILE A 113 -8.81 5.45 18.65
N LYS A 114 -9.11 6.61 19.24
CA LYS A 114 -9.15 7.90 18.54
C LYS A 114 -8.06 8.80 19.08
N ILE A 115 -7.28 9.39 18.18
CA ILE A 115 -6.28 10.40 18.52
C ILE A 115 -6.91 11.79 18.40
N LEU A 116 -6.64 12.63 19.39
CA LEU A 116 -7.14 13.99 19.49
C LEU A 116 -5.98 14.96 19.53
N TYR A 117 -6.07 16.03 18.75
CA TYR A 117 -5.17 17.18 18.85
C TYR A 117 -6.00 18.39 19.27
N LYS A 118 -5.55 19.13 20.31
CA LYS A 118 -6.33 20.25 20.90
C LYS A 118 -7.79 19.87 21.21
N LYS A 119 -8.01 18.67 21.76
CA LYS A 119 -9.33 18.08 22.07
C LYS A 119 -10.25 17.80 20.87
N LYS A 120 -9.75 17.88 19.63
CA LYS A 120 -10.50 17.53 18.41
C LYS A 120 -10.00 16.20 17.84
N PRO A 121 -10.90 15.25 17.48
CA PRO A 121 -10.49 14.01 16.81
C PRO A 121 -9.81 14.31 15.48
N VAL A 122 -8.70 13.64 15.22
CA VAL A 122 -7.90 13.79 14.00
C VAL A 122 -8.11 12.54 13.13
N THR A 123 -8.13 12.73 11.81
CA THR A 123 -8.20 11.62 10.86
C THR A 123 -6.85 10.93 10.71
N ASP A 124 -6.87 9.61 10.58
CA ASP A 124 -5.67 8.76 10.54
C ASP A 124 -4.80 9.01 9.29
N SER A 125 -5.39 9.49 8.19
CA SER A 125 -4.71 9.74 6.92
C SER A 125 -3.83 10.99 6.90
N LYS A 126 -3.91 11.85 7.92
CA LYS A 126 -3.11 13.08 7.98
C LYS A 126 -1.73 12.83 8.57
N THR A 127 -0.75 13.55 8.05
CA THR A 127 0.60 13.62 8.60
C THR A 127 0.64 14.53 9.83
N LEU A 128 1.62 14.34 10.72
CA LEU A 128 1.72 15.18 11.92
C LEU A 128 1.98 16.65 11.57
N ILE A 129 2.72 16.93 10.50
CA ILE A 129 2.92 18.30 10.01
C ILE A 129 1.61 18.99 9.59
N GLU A 130 0.66 18.27 9.01
CA GLU A 130 -0.65 18.82 8.64
C GLU A 130 -1.57 19.07 9.85
N VAL A 131 -1.34 18.36 10.95
CA VAL A 131 -2.18 18.40 12.15
C VAL A 131 -1.69 19.47 13.12
N ILE A 132 -0.38 19.55 13.31
CA ILE A 132 0.26 20.47 14.26
C ILE A 132 0.61 21.80 13.57
N GLY A 133 0.82 21.80 12.25
CA GLY A 133 1.26 22.94 11.47
C GLY A 133 2.78 23.13 11.49
N ASN A 134 3.30 23.99 10.62
CA ASN A 134 4.74 24.31 10.54
C ASN A 134 5.28 25.09 11.77
N ASP A 135 4.41 25.52 12.68
CA ASP A 135 4.71 26.29 13.90
C ASP A 135 4.47 25.43 15.16
N ALA A 136 4.94 24.19 15.09
CA ALA A 136 4.90 23.25 16.19
C ALA A 136 6.18 23.37 17.02
N GLY A 137 6.06 23.69 18.31
CA GLY A 137 7.19 23.58 19.24
C GLY A 137 7.76 22.15 19.28
N ALA A 138 8.96 22.00 19.85
CA ALA A 138 9.68 20.72 19.90
C ALA A 138 8.95 19.62 20.71
N GLU A 139 7.95 19.99 21.52
CA GLU A 139 7.12 19.09 22.32
C GLU A 139 5.64 19.27 21.98
N VAL A 140 4.95 18.18 21.66
CA VAL A 140 3.56 18.20 21.20
C VAL A 140 2.74 17.13 21.91
N GLU A 141 1.64 17.56 22.54
CA GLU A 141 0.71 16.67 23.24
C GLU A 141 -0.47 16.25 22.36
N PHE A 142 -0.76 14.96 22.34
CA PHE A 142 -2.00 14.41 21.76
C PHE A 142 -2.81 13.68 22.82
N GLY A 143 -4.12 13.89 22.78
CA GLY A 143 -5.08 13.16 23.62
C GLY A 143 -5.42 11.81 22.99
N VAL A 144 -5.46 10.75 23.78
CA VAL A 144 -5.92 9.43 23.32
C VAL A 144 -7.27 9.11 23.94
N MET A 145 -8.30 8.96 23.11
CA MET A 145 -9.62 8.52 23.52
C MET A 145 -9.80 7.05 23.16
N VAL A 146 -9.77 6.19 24.17
CA VAL A 146 -10.05 4.76 24.05
C VAL A 146 -11.55 4.52 24.20
N MET A 147 -12.19 3.97 23.18
CA MET A 147 -13.62 3.64 23.21
C MET A 147 -13.84 2.37 24.05
N ALA A 148 -14.91 2.37 24.85
CA ALA A 148 -15.18 1.34 25.86
C ALA A 148 -15.35 -0.04 25.21
N GLY A 149 -14.76 -1.08 25.84
CA GLY A 149 -14.72 -2.46 25.34
C GLY A 149 -13.33 -2.97 24.93
N ALA A 150 -12.25 -2.26 25.29
CA ALA A 150 -10.87 -2.59 24.94
C ALA A 150 -10.09 -3.31 26.07
N ALA A 151 -10.78 -3.98 27.00
CA ALA A 151 -10.12 -4.77 28.05
C ALA A 151 -10.01 -6.25 27.62
N ALA A 152 -8.77 -6.74 27.64
CA ALA A 152 -8.29 -8.13 27.73
C ALA A 152 -8.53 -9.10 26.56
N ALA A 153 -7.44 -9.42 25.85
CA ALA A 153 -7.23 -10.73 25.24
C ALA A 153 -5.74 -11.13 25.38
N SER A 154 -5.40 -11.87 26.45
CA SER A 154 -4.36 -12.92 26.44
C SER A 154 -4.22 -13.59 27.82
N SER A 155 -4.67 -14.85 27.91
CA SER A 155 -4.02 -16.00 28.57
C SER A 155 -5.06 -17.03 29.09
N SER A 156 -4.95 -18.26 28.57
CA SER A 156 -5.53 -19.51 29.10
C SER A 156 -4.59 -20.04 30.21
N PRO A 157 -4.99 -20.88 31.20
CA PRO A 157 -5.43 -22.27 30.96
C PRO A 157 -6.49 -22.88 31.93
N ALA A 158 -7.19 -23.89 31.41
CA ALA A 158 -7.65 -25.16 32.02
C ALA A 158 -8.56 -25.24 33.28
N ALA A 159 -9.61 -26.07 33.09
CA ALA A 159 -10.24 -27.02 34.01
C ALA A 159 -11.39 -26.58 34.95
N GLY A 160 -12.62 -26.91 34.52
CA GLY A 160 -13.52 -27.81 35.27
C GLY A 160 -14.49 -27.20 36.29
N GLY A 161 -15.80 -27.25 35.98
CA GLY A 161 -16.86 -27.10 36.99
C GLY A 161 -18.23 -26.65 36.47
N THR A 162 -19.02 -27.56 35.92
CA THR A 162 -20.49 -27.48 35.72
C THR A 162 -21.21 -27.27 37.06
N PRO A 163 -22.43 -26.67 37.17
CA PRO A 163 -23.65 -27.24 36.58
C PRO A 163 -24.73 -26.27 36.04
N VAL A 164 -25.29 -26.69 34.89
CA VAL A 164 -26.72 -26.89 34.61
C VAL A 164 -27.70 -25.80 35.07
N THR A 165 -28.26 -25.04 34.12
CA THR A 165 -29.71 -25.09 33.85
C THR A 165 -30.02 -24.52 32.46
N SER A 166 -30.90 -25.20 31.75
CA SER A 166 -31.36 -24.94 30.38
C SER A 166 -32.87 -24.61 30.41
N PRO A 167 -33.61 -24.63 29.29
CA PRO A 167 -33.87 -23.58 28.28
C PRO A 167 -35.41 -23.25 28.24
N PRO A 168 -36.03 -22.47 27.29
CA PRO A 168 -36.24 -22.93 25.90
C PRO A 168 -36.46 -21.86 24.77
N ALA A 169 -36.26 -22.33 23.52
CA ALA A 169 -36.96 -21.95 22.25
C ALA A 169 -36.69 -20.54 21.66
N ILE A 170 -36.42 -20.31 20.35
CA ILE A 170 -36.93 -20.87 19.09
C ILE A 170 -35.89 -20.62 17.96
N ALA A 171 -35.60 -21.62 17.12
CA ALA A 171 -35.06 -21.47 15.76
C ALA A 171 -35.52 -22.69 14.95
N PRO A 172 -36.10 -22.53 13.73
CA PRO A 172 -35.35 -22.86 12.49
C PRO A 172 -35.86 -22.05 11.24
N PRO A 173 -35.62 -22.45 9.97
CA PRO A 173 -34.42 -22.28 9.11
C PRO A 173 -34.73 -21.53 7.78
N THR A 174 -33.72 -21.10 6.96
CA THR A 174 -33.67 -21.12 5.45
C THR A 174 -32.63 -20.15 4.82
N GLU A 175 -31.78 -20.72 3.95
CA GLU A 175 -31.39 -20.34 2.56
C GLU A 175 -30.79 -18.97 2.12
N SER A 176 -29.92 -19.10 1.10
CA SER A 176 -29.54 -18.12 0.04
C SER A 176 -28.30 -17.24 0.30
N GLU A 177 -27.15 -17.55 -0.30
CA GLU A 177 -26.68 -17.21 -1.66
C GLU A 177 -26.00 -15.83 -1.76
N LYS A 178 -24.72 -15.88 -2.14
CA LYS A 178 -24.12 -15.16 -3.29
C LYS A 178 -23.94 -13.63 -3.25
N GLY A 179 -22.68 -13.24 -3.48
CA GLY A 179 -22.33 -12.02 -4.23
C GLY A 179 -21.24 -11.19 -3.56
N LEU A 180 -19.94 -11.50 -3.77
CA LEU A 180 -19.05 -10.88 -4.77
C LEU A 180 -18.95 -9.34 -4.63
N ALA A 181 -17.87 -8.79 -4.05
CA ALA A 181 -16.50 -8.65 -4.59
C ALA A 181 -16.29 -7.32 -5.35
N SER A 182 -15.19 -6.65 -5.03
CA SER A 182 -14.15 -6.12 -5.95
C SER A 182 -13.38 -5.02 -5.19
N ALA A 183 -12.14 -5.24 -4.75
CA ALA A 183 -10.86 -5.33 -5.47
C ALA A 183 -10.13 -3.98 -5.63
N GLY A 184 -8.81 -4.05 -5.48
CA GLY A 184 -7.81 -3.02 -5.79
C GLY A 184 -7.15 -2.43 -4.55
N GLU A 185 -5.83 -2.35 -4.41
CA GLU A 185 -4.67 -2.92 -5.11
C GLU A 185 -3.43 -2.55 -4.26
N SER A 186 -2.36 -3.30 -4.42
CA SER A 186 -0.96 -2.88 -4.17
C SER A 186 -0.42 -2.64 -2.75
N SER A 187 0.59 -3.43 -2.43
CA SER A 187 1.95 -2.99 -2.03
C SER A 187 2.44 -3.43 -0.65
N ALA A 188 3.43 -4.31 -0.71
CA ALA A 188 4.69 -4.33 0.05
C ALA A 188 4.68 -4.35 1.59
N GLY A 189 5.41 -5.34 2.12
CA GLY A 189 5.79 -5.49 3.54
C GLY A 189 4.84 -6.43 4.25
N THR A 190 5.29 -7.57 4.80
CA THR A 190 6.23 -7.56 5.91
C THR A 190 7.03 -8.85 5.94
N SER A 191 8.36 -8.68 5.86
CA SER A 191 9.34 -9.65 6.31
C SER A 191 9.19 -9.82 7.82
N ALA A 192 8.75 -11.00 8.25
CA ALA A 192 8.86 -11.44 9.63
C ALA A 192 9.72 -12.70 9.61
N ALA A 193 10.94 -12.56 10.13
CA ALA A 193 11.95 -13.59 10.20
C ALA A 193 11.42 -14.84 10.92
N THR A 194 11.08 -15.86 10.14
CA THR A 194 11.14 -17.27 10.54
C THR A 194 12.18 -17.90 9.62
N GLY A 195 13.02 -18.77 10.16
CA GLY A 195 14.32 -19.20 9.60
C GLY A 195 14.40 -19.32 8.08
N ALA A 196 15.53 -18.87 7.53
CA ALA A 196 15.85 -18.86 6.11
C ALA A 196 15.73 -20.26 5.48
N VAL A 197 14.53 -20.63 5.05
CA VAL A 197 14.29 -21.58 3.98
C VAL A 197 14.09 -20.72 2.74
N SER A 198 15.00 -20.85 1.76
CA SER A 198 14.93 -20.05 0.55
C SER A 198 13.59 -20.29 -0.13
N GLY A 199 13.02 -19.30 -0.83
CA GLY A 199 11.78 -19.52 -1.61
C GLY A 199 11.90 -20.69 -2.59
N LYS A 200 13.13 -21.04 -3.01
CA LYS A 200 13.44 -22.23 -3.80
C LYS A 200 13.21 -23.55 -3.04
N ASP A 201 13.48 -23.57 -1.75
CA ASP A 201 13.33 -24.76 -0.90
C ASP A 201 11.85 -25.04 -0.60
N ILE A 202 11.03 -23.98 -0.51
CA ILE A 202 9.58 -24.09 -0.32
C ILE A 202 8.89 -24.66 -1.58
N VAL A 203 9.29 -24.21 -2.78
CA VAL A 203 8.75 -24.77 -4.04
C VAL A 203 9.20 -26.22 -4.26
N ALA A 204 10.27 -26.66 -3.59
CA ALA A 204 10.73 -28.04 -3.65
C ALA A 204 9.91 -29.01 -2.76
N THR A 205 9.06 -28.52 -1.86
CA THR A 205 8.21 -29.39 -1.04
C THR A 205 6.93 -29.79 -1.78
N ASP A 206 6.46 -31.02 -1.55
CA ASP A 206 5.20 -31.48 -2.15
C ASP A 206 3.95 -30.78 -1.56
N GLU A 207 4.09 -30.20 -0.37
CA GLU A 207 3.03 -29.42 0.30
C GLU A 207 2.65 -28.18 -0.54
N PHE A 208 3.64 -27.47 -1.10
CA PHE A 208 3.41 -26.32 -1.97
C PHE A 208 2.59 -26.69 -3.22
N TRP A 209 2.89 -27.84 -3.83
CA TRP A 209 2.17 -28.31 -5.02
C TRP A 209 0.75 -28.80 -4.70
N GLY A 210 0.54 -29.36 -3.50
CA GLY A 210 -0.80 -29.71 -2.99
C GLY A 210 -1.69 -28.48 -2.76
N ASP A 211 -1.12 -27.41 -2.20
CA ASP A 211 -1.82 -26.14 -1.98
C ASP A 211 -2.13 -25.44 -3.31
N LEU A 212 -1.18 -25.44 -4.26
CA LEU A 212 -1.39 -24.89 -5.60
C LEU A 212 -2.51 -25.63 -6.34
N LYS A 213 -2.54 -26.97 -6.26
CA LYS A 213 -3.63 -27.79 -6.82
C LYS A 213 -4.97 -27.40 -6.22
N THR A 214 -5.05 -27.29 -4.89
CA THR A 214 -6.28 -26.91 -4.19
C THR A 214 -6.76 -25.52 -4.59
N PHE A 215 -5.85 -24.55 -4.71
CA PHE A 215 -6.16 -23.20 -5.15
C PHE A 215 -6.72 -23.17 -6.58
N ILE A 216 -6.10 -23.90 -7.51
CA ILE A 216 -6.55 -23.93 -8.90
C ILE A 216 -7.92 -24.61 -8.98
N LEU A 217 -8.11 -25.76 -8.33
CA LEU A 217 -9.41 -26.44 -8.26
C LEU A 217 -10.52 -25.54 -7.70
N GLN A 218 -10.23 -24.74 -6.68
CA GLN A 218 -11.20 -23.80 -6.10
C GLN A 218 -11.61 -22.71 -7.10
N ARG A 219 -10.71 -22.28 -7.99
CA ARG A 219 -10.93 -21.18 -8.94
C ARG A 219 -11.49 -21.63 -10.28
N THR A 220 -11.02 -22.75 -10.80
CA THR A 220 -11.47 -23.29 -12.09
C THR A 220 -12.70 -24.17 -11.96
N LYS A 221 -12.93 -24.77 -10.77
CA LYS A 221 -13.96 -25.80 -10.54
C LYS A 221 -13.89 -26.96 -11.54
N ASP A 222 -12.72 -27.14 -12.15
CA ASP A 222 -12.43 -28.14 -13.16
C ASP A 222 -11.22 -28.95 -12.68
N ALA A 223 -11.46 -30.24 -12.48
CA ALA A 223 -10.47 -31.18 -11.97
C ALA A 223 -9.39 -31.49 -13.01
N GLU A 224 -9.77 -31.62 -14.28
CA GLU A 224 -8.86 -32.01 -15.35
C GLU A 224 -7.91 -30.86 -15.70
N GLU A 225 -8.45 -29.64 -15.82
CA GLU A 225 -7.61 -28.46 -16.10
C GLU A 225 -6.75 -28.08 -14.89
N GLY A 226 -7.23 -28.35 -13.67
CA GLY A 226 -6.46 -28.14 -12.44
C GLY A 226 -5.22 -29.03 -12.38
N GLU A 227 -5.35 -30.31 -12.73
CA GLU A 227 -4.20 -31.23 -12.78
C GLU A 227 -3.25 -30.91 -13.93
N ARG A 228 -3.79 -30.53 -15.10
CA ARG A 228 -2.99 -30.12 -16.26
C ARG A 228 -2.11 -28.91 -15.94
N LEU A 229 -2.68 -27.86 -15.33
CA LEU A 229 -1.95 -26.63 -14.99
C LEU A 229 -0.85 -26.88 -13.96
N VAL A 230 -1.15 -27.63 -12.90
CA VAL A 230 -0.14 -28.02 -11.89
C VAL A 230 0.98 -28.83 -12.53
N GLY A 231 0.65 -29.76 -13.42
CA GLY A 231 1.63 -30.55 -14.18
C GLY A 231 2.56 -29.67 -15.04
N VAL A 232 2.02 -28.66 -15.74
CA VAL A 232 2.82 -27.72 -16.54
C VAL A 232 3.76 -26.90 -15.66
N PHE A 233 3.27 -26.37 -14.53
CA PHE A 233 4.12 -25.60 -13.61
C PHE A 233 5.22 -26.46 -12.99
N LYS A 234 4.91 -27.70 -12.59
CA LYS A 234 5.90 -28.63 -12.03
C LYS A 234 6.96 -29.02 -13.07
N ALA A 235 6.55 -29.35 -14.30
CA ALA A 235 7.46 -29.68 -15.39
C ALA A 235 8.37 -28.49 -15.77
N ALA A 236 7.82 -27.28 -15.84
CA ALA A 236 8.61 -26.07 -16.12
C ALA A 236 9.59 -25.74 -15.00
N TRP A 237 9.21 -25.99 -13.74
CA TRP A 237 10.09 -25.84 -12.60
C TRP A 237 11.22 -26.87 -12.61
N GLU A 238 10.94 -28.14 -12.89
CA GLU A 238 11.96 -29.20 -13.01
C GLU A 238 12.95 -28.93 -14.15
N GLN A 239 12.49 -28.33 -15.25
CA GLN A 239 13.37 -27.95 -16.37
C GLN A 239 14.28 -26.75 -16.07
N ASN A 240 13.92 -25.89 -15.11
CA ASN A 240 14.62 -24.65 -14.78
C ASN A 240 15.28 -24.70 -13.38
N LYS A 241 15.38 -25.90 -12.81
CA LYS A 241 16.03 -26.17 -11.53
C LYS A 241 17.54 -26.40 -11.69
#